data_AF-A0A2W4NMG5-F1
#
_entry.id   AF-A0A2W4NMG5-F1
#
_cell.length_a   1.000
_cell.length_b   1.000
_cell.length_c   1.000
_cell.angle_alpha   90.00
_cell.angle_beta   90.00
_cell.angle_gamma   90.00
#
_symmetry.space_group_name_H-M   'P 1'
#
loop_
_entity.id
_entity.type
_entity.pdbx_description
1 polymer ?
#
loop_
_entity_poly.entity_id
_entity_poly.type
_entity_poly.pdbx_seq_one_letter_code
_entity_poly.pdbx_strand_id
1 'polypeptide(L)'
;MHFRTHLIASAVAGLALYPRSLRRAALVVLGGVGLDADHYLLYATRSGDWSLAGAIAYDRRRHGRVRPGDTRPRYGSLRSAAHRPLLTLPLIWALSLIWPALRPIAVGLTLHLAMDVSIPHYDRRLWRRAGGRCERCGLANVRLAAYYVLPPHRGGDMWALDNRAIWCSECAREHYTEARRAAGPPRS
;
A
#
# COMPACT_ATOMS: atom_id res chain seq x y z
N MET A 1 3.33 6.55 -0.34
CA MET A 1 4.47 6.50 -1.25
C MET A 1 5.69 6.25 -0.39
N HIS A 2 6.18 5.00 -0.34
CA HIS A 2 7.36 4.65 0.46
C HIS A 2 8.64 4.77 -0.36
N PHE A 3 8.77 5.87 -1.11
CA PHE A 3 9.86 6.07 -2.10
C PHE A 3 11.24 5.78 -1.53
N ARG A 4 11.55 6.25 -0.31
CA ARG A 4 12.83 5.96 0.35
C ARG A 4 13.06 4.46 0.53
N THR A 5 12.05 3.73 0.99
CA THR A 5 12.14 2.27 1.18
C THR A 5 12.32 1.57 -0.17
N HIS A 6 11.53 1.96 -1.18
CA HIS A 6 11.63 1.39 -2.52
C HIS A 6 13.00 1.64 -3.15
N LEU A 7 13.52 2.86 -3.03
CA LEU A 7 14.84 3.25 -3.52
C LEU A 7 15.95 2.42 -2.86
N ILE A 8 15.97 2.34 -1.53
CA ILE A 8 16.98 1.59 -0.79
C ILE A 8 16.91 0.10 -1.14
N ALA A 9 15.72 -0.50 -1.08
CA ALA A 9 15.54 -1.92 -1.38
C ALA A 9 15.97 -2.24 -2.82
N SER A 10 15.59 -1.41 -3.78
CA SER A 10 15.94 -1.60 -5.19
C SER A 10 17.43 -1.36 -5.46
N ALA A 11 18.07 -0.43 -4.76
CA ALA A 11 19.51 -0.20 -4.85
C ALA A 11 20.29 -1.40 -4.30
N VAL A 12 19.90 -1.90 -3.12
CA VAL A 12 20.51 -3.10 -2.51
C VAL A 12 20.32 -4.31 -3.42
N ALA A 13 19.10 -4.56 -3.90
CA ALA A 13 18.81 -5.66 -4.80
C ALA A 13 19.57 -5.54 -6.14
N GLY A 14 19.62 -4.34 -6.72
CA GLY A 14 20.34 -4.08 -7.96
C GLY A 14 21.83 -4.37 -7.84
N LEU A 15 22.48 -3.89 -6.77
CA LEU A 15 23.90 -4.15 -6.51
C LEU A 15 24.17 -5.63 -6.19
N ALA A 16 23.27 -6.30 -5.47
CA ALA A 16 23.42 -7.72 -5.15
C ALA A 16 23.25 -8.63 -6.37
N LEU A 17 22.27 -8.35 -7.23
CA LEU A 17 21.97 -9.18 -8.41
C LEU A 17 22.88 -8.86 -9.61
N TYR A 18 23.38 -7.63 -9.71
CA TYR A 18 24.21 -7.18 -10.83
C TYR A 18 25.49 -6.45 -10.37
N PRO A 19 26.34 -7.08 -9.54
CA PRO A 19 27.51 -6.42 -8.94
C PRO A 19 28.54 -5.96 -9.98
N ARG A 20 28.59 -6.60 -11.14
CA ARG A 20 29.50 -6.28 -12.26
C ARG A 20 28.89 -5.38 -13.34
N SER A 21 27.64 -4.94 -13.18
CA SER A 21 26.96 -4.14 -14.18
C SER A 21 26.12 -3.04 -13.55
N LEU A 22 26.74 -1.88 -13.33
CA LEU A 22 26.07 -0.69 -12.78
C LEU A 22 24.86 -0.27 -13.62
N ARG A 23 24.92 -0.43 -14.95
CA ARG A 23 23.78 -0.18 -15.84
C ARG A 23 22.59 -1.06 -15.48
N ARG A 24 22.78 -2.37 -15.27
CA ARG A 24 21.69 -3.27 -14.90
C ARG A 24 21.19 -3.00 -13.48
N ALA A 25 22.09 -2.72 -12.54
CA ALA A 25 21.72 -2.31 -11.19
C ALA A 25 20.85 -1.04 -11.19
N ALA A 26 21.22 -0.03 -11.99
CA ALA A 26 20.44 1.19 -12.17
C ALA A 26 19.06 0.91 -12.77
N LEU A 27 18.95 -0.02 -13.73
CA LEU A 27 17.67 -0.44 -14.29
C LEU A 27 16.75 -1.12 -13.25
N VAL A 28 17.31 -1.89 -12.30
CA VAL A 28 16.54 -2.41 -11.15
C VAL A 28 16.00 -1.26 -10.31
N VAL A 29 16.84 -0.27 -9.99
CA VAL A 29 16.43 0.92 -9.25
C VAL A 29 15.31 1.65 -9.98
N LEU A 30 15.48 1.92 -11.28
CA LEU A 30 14.49 2.60 -12.10
C LEU A 30 13.16 1.83 -12.16
N GLY A 31 13.18 0.51 -12.33
CA GLY A 31 11.97 -0.31 -12.27
C GLY A 31 11.32 -0.28 -10.89
N GLY A 32 12.13 -0.28 -9.83
CA GLY A 32 11.66 -0.32 -8.45
C GLY A 32 11.15 1.00 -7.89
N VAL A 33 11.55 2.15 -8.44
CA VAL A 33 11.05 3.47 -8.01
C VAL A 33 10.19 4.16 -9.06
N GLY A 34 10.34 3.81 -10.34
CA GLY A 34 9.62 4.46 -11.44
C GLY A 34 8.10 4.31 -11.30
N LEU A 35 7.64 3.21 -10.71
CA LEU A 35 6.23 2.99 -10.44
C LEU A 35 5.65 4.00 -9.44
N ASP A 36 6.45 4.52 -8.50
CA ASP A 36 6.00 5.55 -7.54
C ASP A 36 5.63 6.88 -8.23
N ALA A 37 6.09 7.12 -9.47
CA ALA A 37 5.75 8.34 -10.19
C ALA A 37 4.24 8.47 -10.44
N ASP A 38 3.51 7.36 -10.52
CA ASP A 38 2.05 7.39 -10.68
C ASP A 38 1.34 8.05 -9.49
N HIS A 39 1.89 7.93 -8.27
CA HIS A 39 1.32 8.53 -7.07
C HIS A 39 1.39 10.04 -7.15
N TYR A 40 2.51 10.57 -7.65
CA TYR A 40 2.70 11.99 -7.87
C TYR A 40 1.79 12.50 -8.99
N LEU A 41 1.71 11.79 -10.13
CA LEU A 41 0.84 12.19 -11.24
C LEU A 41 -0.65 12.13 -10.85
N LEU A 42 -1.07 11.10 -10.12
CA LEU A 42 -2.43 10.99 -9.59
C LEU A 42 -2.72 12.05 -8.54
N TYR A 43 -1.74 12.43 -7.72
CA TYR A 43 -1.89 13.57 -6.82
C TYR A 43 -2.13 14.84 -7.63
N ALA A 44 -1.23 15.16 -8.55
CA ALA A 44 -1.26 16.40 -9.32
C ALA A 44 -2.55 16.53 -10.13
N THR A 45 -2.96 15.47 -10.82
CA THR A 45 -4.18 15.47 -11.62
C THR A 45 -5.47 15.57 -10.79
N ARG A 46 -5.51 15.00 -9.57
CA ARG A 46 -6.72 15.05 -8.71
C ARG A 46 -6.80 16.28 -7.82
N SER A 47 -5.65 16.85 -7.46
CA SER A 47 -5.57 18.02 -6.58
C SER A 47 -5.45 19.34 -7.35
N GLY A 48 -4.97 19.29 -8.60
CA GLY A 48 -4.53 20.47 -9.35
C GLY A 48 -3.14 20.98 -8.94
N ASP A 49 -2.50 20.39 -7.92
CA ASP A 49 -1.22 20.83 -7.38
C ASP A 49 -0.05 19.99 -7.92
N TRP A 50 0.80 20.63 -8.73
CA TRP A 50 2.02 20.03 -9.30
C TRP A 50 3.25 20.21 -8.39
N SER A 51 3.08 20.68 -7.15
CA SER A 51 4.17 20.78 -6.20
C SER A 51 4.59 19.41 -5.66
N LEU A 52 5.87 19.05 -5.84
CA LEU A 52 6.44 17.86 -5.21
C LEU A 52 6.36 17.93 -3.69
N ALA A 53 6.57 19.12 -3.11
CA ALA A 53 6.43 19.33 -1.67
C ALA A 53 4.97 19.11 -1.21
N GLY A 54 4.00 19.58 -2.00
CA GLY A 54 2.57 19.33 -1.78
C GLY A 54 2.23 17.85 -1.81
N ALA A 55 2.71 17.12 -2.83
CA ALA A 55 2.51 15.67 -2.96
C ALA A 55 3.08 14.89 -1.77
N ILE A 56 4.29 15.25 -1.32
CA ILE A 56 4.94 14.63 -0.15
C ILE A 56 4.15 14.94 1.13
N ALA A 57 3.74 16.19 1.34
CA ALA A 57 2.95 16.59 2.50
C ALA A 57 1.59 15.87 2.53
N TYR A 58 0.93 15.77 1.38
CA TYR A 58 -0.30 15.01 1.20
C TYR A 58 -0.11 13.53 1.51
N ASP A 59 0.92 12.88 0.96
CA ASP A 59 1.19 11.47 1.22
C ASP A 59 1.45 11.19 2.70
N ARG A 60 2.27 12.03 3.37
CA ARG A 60 2.51 11.90 4.81
C ARG A 60 1.22 12.03 5.63
N ARG A 61 0.36 12.97 5.27
CA ARG A 61 -0.90 13.24 5.98
C ARG A 61 -1.93 12.15 5.73
N ARG A 62 -2.12 11.70 4.48
CA ARG A 62 -3.24 10.82 4.11
C ARG A 62 -3.17 9.47 4.79
N HIS A 63 -1.98 8.94 5.07
CA HIS A 63 -1.83 7.68 5.81
C HIS A 63 -2.08 7.81 7.32
N GLY A 64 -2.25 9.03 7.82
CA GLY A 64 -2.54 9.31 9.22
C GLY A 64 -4.04 9.32 9.53
N ARG A 65 -4.34 9.23 10.83
CA ARG A 65 -5.68 9.37 11.40
C ARG A 65 -6.30 10.70 10.98
N VAL A 66 -7.55 10.68 10.55
CA VAL A 66 -8.37 11.89 10.40
C VAL A 66 -8.57 12.48 11.80
N ARG A 67 -8.15 13.74 11.99
CA ARG A 67 -8.37 14.47 13.24
C ARG A 67 -9.74 15.16 13.19
N PRO A 68 -10.44 15.34 14.33
CA PRO A 68 -11.62 16.18 14.38
C PRO A 68 -11.32 17.57 13.78
N GLY A 69 -12.18 18.04 12.88
CA GLY A 69 -11.99 19.32 12.17
C GLY A 69 -11.04 19.29 10.96
N ASP A 70 -10.48 18.15 10.57
CA ASP A 70 -9.68 18.04 9.34
C ASP A 70 -10.59 18.09 8.09
N THR A 71 -10.81 19.28 7.54
CA THR A 71 -11.65 19.52 6.35
C THR A 71 -10.90 19.37 5.03
N ARG A 72 -9.60 19.05 5.08
CA ARG A 72 -8.75 19.02 3.87
C ARG A 72 -9.11 17.80 2.99
N PRO A 73 -9.13 17.96 1.66
CA PRO A 73 -9.55 16.90 0.75
C PRO A 73 -8.63 15.68 0.80
N ARG A 74 -9.23 14.50 0.62
CA ARG A 74 -8.53 13.21 0.45
C ARG A 74 -8.91 12.64 -0.90
N TYR A 75 -7.96 12.67 -1.84
CA TYR A 75 -8.12 12.27 -3.24
C TYR A 75 -8.14 10.74 -3.45
N GLY A 76 -8.52 9.96 -2.44
CA GLY A 76 -8.58 8.50 -2.50
C GLY A 76 -7.23 7.81 -2.72
N SER A 77 -7.30 6.58 -3.26
CA SER A 77 -6.13 5.77 -3.60
C SER A 77 -5.31 6.41 -4.73
N LEU A 78 -4.08 6.83 -4.44
CA LEU A 78 -3.13 7.31 -5.45
C LEU A 78 -2.32 6.16 -6.06
N ARG A 79 -2.97 5.05 -6.38
CA ARG A 79 -2.36 3.90 -7.07
C ARG A 79 -3.06 3.68 -8.39
N SER A 80 -2.29 3.63 -9.47
CA SER A 80 -2.82 3.29 -10.80
C SER A 80 -3.07 1.79 -10.95
N ALA A 81 -3.61 1.38 -12.09
CA ALA A 81 -3.73 -0.05 -12.44
C ALA A 81 -2.38 -0.78 -12.48
N ALA A 82 -1.26 -0.05 -12.68
CA ALA A 82 0.07 -0.63 -12.69
C ALA A 82 0.51 -1.15 -11.30
N HIS A 83 -0.19 -0.79 -10.23
CA HIS A 83 -0.03 -1.37 -8.90
C HIS A 83 -0.77 -2.70 -8.69
N ARG A 84 -1.36 -3.28 -9.74
CA ARG A 84 -2.00 -4.61 -9.69
C ARG A 84 -0.98 -5.68 -10.11
N PRO A 85 -0.42 -6.48 -9.17
CA PRO A 85 0.64 -7.43 -9.53
C PRO A 85 0.20 -8.46 -10.56
N LEU A 86 -1.06 -8.89 -10.49
CA LEU A 86 -1.66 -9.84 -11.44
C LEU A 86 -1.78 -9.29 -12.87
N LEU A 87 -1.72 -7.97 -13.05
CA LEU A 87 -1.71 -7.33 -14.37
C LEU A 87 -0.27 -7.01 -14.79
N THR A 88 0.46 -6.29 -13.94
CA THR A 88 1.77 -5.71 -14.29
C THR A 88 2.86 -6.76 -14.44
N LEU A 89 2.90 -7.76 -13.54
CA LEU A 89 3.98 -8.75 -13.55
C LEU A 89 3.94 -9.64 -14.79
N PRO A 90 2.80 -10.25 -15.18
CA PRO A 90 2.75 -11.04 -16.41
C PRO A 90 3.15 -10.23 -17.64
N LEU A 91 2.68 -8.99 -17.76
CA LEU A 91 3.01 -8.11 -18.88
C LEU A 91 4.50 -7.81 -18.96
N ILE A 92 5.12 -7.34 -17.86
CA ILE A 92 6.54 -6.97 -17.90
C ILE A 92 7.45 -8.19 -18.07
N TRP A 93 7.11 -9.33 -17.47
CA TRP A 93 7.89 -10.54 -17.64
C TRP A 93 7.76 -11.09 -19.06
N ALA A 94 6.56 -11.09 -19.66
CA ALA A 94 6.39 -11.45 -21.07
C ALA A 94 7.21 -10.54 -22.01
N LEU A 95 7.16 -9.22 -21.79
CA LEU A 95 8.00 -8.25 -22.51
C LEU A 95 9.49 -8.54 -22.34
N SER A 96 9.93 -8.96 -21.14
CA SER A 96 11.33 -9.30 -20.86
C SER A 96 11.81 -10.61 -21.50
N LEU A 97 10.88 -11.48 -21.93
CA LEU A 97 11.21 -12.67 -22.72
C LEU A 97 11.56 -12.28 -24.16
N ILE A 98 10.82 -11.31 -24.72
CA ILE A 98 11.07 -10.76 -26.07
C ILE A 98 12.31 -9.86 -26.05
N TRP A 99 12.46 -9.04 -25.00
CA TRP A 99 13.56 -8.10 -24.82
C TRP A 99 14.32 -8.36 -23.52
N PRO A 100 15.35 -9.24 -23.53
CA PRO A 100 16.11 -9.61 -22.33
C PRO A 100 16.74 -8.44 -21.58
N ALA A 101 16.98 -7.31 -22.25
CA ALA A 101 17.47 -6.08 -21.65
C ALA A 101 16.50 -5.47 -20.61
N LEU A 102 15.20 -5.82 -20.65
CA LEU A 102 14.18 -5.37 -19.71
C LEU A 102 14.13 -6.18 -18.41
N ARG A 103 14.83 -7.33 -18.32
CA ARG A 103 14.81 -8.19 -17.12
C ARG A 103 15.16 -7.45 -15.82
N PRO A 104 16.16 -6.55 -15.77
CA PRO A 104 16.44 -5.80 -14.55
C PRO A 104 15.27 -4.89 -14.14
N ILE A 105 14.55 -4.30 -15.12
CA ILE A 105 13.35 -3.49 -14.86
C ILE A 105 12.24 -4.40 -14.28
N ALA A 106 12.01 -5.58 -14.87
CA ALA A 106 11.03 -6.55 -14.39
C ALA A 106 11.31 -6.98 -12.94
N VAL A 107 12.59 -7.21 -12.60
CA VAL A 107 13.03 -7.49 -11.23
C VAL A 107 12.71 -6.31 -10.30
N GLY A 108 13.05 -5.09 -10.69
CA GLY A 108 12.73 -3.87 -9.93
C GLY A 108 11.24 -3.72 -9.66
N LEU A 109 10.41 -3.88 -10.68
CA LEU A 109 8.94 -3.83 -10.56
C LEU A 109 8.39 -4.97 -9.69
N THR A 110 8.95 -6.17 -9.79
CA THR A 110 8.58 -7.29 -8.93
C THR A 110 8.86 -6.97 -7.47
N LEU A 111 10.04 -6.43 -7.18
CA LEU A 111 10.41 -6.02 -5.83
C LEU A 111 9.49 -4.92 -5.31
N HIS A 112 9.24 -3.88 -6.11
CA HIS A 112 8.31 -2.80 -5.76
C HIS A 112 6.94 -3.35 -5.37
N LEU A 113 6.32 -4.14 -6.25
CA LEU A 113 4.98 -4.67 -6.04
C LEU A 113 4.91 -5.63 -4.84
N ALA A 114 5.98 -6.39 -4.58
CA ALA A 114 6.08 -7.24 -3.39
C ALA A 114 6.10 -6.41 -2.09
N MET A 115 6.82 -5.28 -2.08
CA MET A 115 6.83 -4.37 -0.92
C MET A 115 5.50 -3.65 -0.72
N ASP A 116 4.76 -3.44 -1.80
CA ASP A 116 3.50 -2.70 -1.78
C ASP A 116 2.29 -3.54 -1.34
N VAL A 117 2.50 -4.85 -1.14
CA VAL A 117 1.56 -5.76 -0.48
C VAL A 117 1.36 -5.30 0.96
N SER A 118 0.19 -4.76 1.24
CA SER A 118 -0.11 -4.31 2.59
C SER A 118 -0.52 -5.48 3.47
N ILE A 119 0.30 -5.76 4.48
CA ILE A 119 0.00 -6.73 5.53
C ILE A 119 -0.30 -5.94 6.82
N PRO A 120 -1.58 -5.71 7.16
CA PRO A 120 -1.97 -4.88 8.31
C PRO A 120 -1.35 -5.33 9.63
N HIS A 121 -1.09 -6.62 9.77
CA HIS A 121 -0.48 -7.22 10.95
C HIS A 121 0.89 -6.61 11.30
N TYR A 122 1.64 -6.10 10.33
CA TYR A 122 2.97 -5.51 10.55
C TYR A 122 2.95 -3.97 10.69
N ASP A 123 1.78 -3.31 10.66
CA ASP A 123 1.70 -1.86 10.84
C ASP A 123 1.87 -1.47 12.33
N ARG A 124 3.09 -1.09 12.71
CA ARG A 124 3.42 -0.67 14.09
C ARG A 124 2.57 0.51 14.58
N ARG A 125 2.07 1.38 13.70
CA ARG A 125 1.21 2.51 14.11
C ARG A 125 -0.11 2.01 14.66
N LEU A 126 -0.63 0.94 14.07
CA LEU A 126 -1.88 0.31 14.47
C LEU A 126 -1.75 -0.32 15.87
N TRP A 127 -0.69 -1.09 16.09
CA TRP A 127 -0.39 -1.69 17.39
C TRP A 127 -0.11 -0.67 18.49
N ARG A 128 0.63 0.40 18.18
CA ARG A 128 0.86 1.50 19.14
C ARG A 128 -0.45 2.21 19.50
N ARG A 129 -1.33 2.43 18.53
CA ARG A 129 -2.65 3.05 18.77
C ARG A 129 -3.51 2.19 19.69
N ALA A 130 -3.51 0.89 19.48
CA ALA A 130 -4.28 -0.06 20.27
C ALA A 130 -3.74 -0.25 21.72
N GLY A 131 -2.47 0.08 21.97
CA GLY A 131 -1.89 0.00 23.31
C GLY A 131 -1.95 -1.41 23.94
N GLY A 132 -1.90 -2.45 23.11
CA GLY A 132 -2.03 -3.85 23.55
C GLY A 132 -3.45 -4.26 23.96
N ARG A 133 -4.48 -3.50 23.59
CA ARG A 133 -5.89 -3.76 23.89
C ARG A 133 -6.72 -3.88 22.63
N CYS A 134 -7.85 -4.58 22.73
CA CYS A 134 -8.87 -4.56 21.68
C CYS A 134 -9.46 -3.16 21.56
N GLU A 135 -9.42 -2.56 20.37
CA GLU A 135 -9.94 -1.21 20.13
C GLU A 135 -11.48 -1.12 20.20
N ARG A 136 -12.19 -2.26 20.18
CA ARG A 136 -13.66 -2.31 20.29
C ARG A 136 -14.14 -2.53 21.73
N CYS A 137 -13.60 -3.53 22.43
CA CYS A 137 -14.09 -3.91 23.77
C CYS A 137 -13.10 -3.60 24.92
N GLY A 138 -11.89 -3.10 24.63
CA GLY A 138 -10.91 -2.73 25.66
C GLY A 138 -10.16 -3.89 26.32
N LEU A 139 -10.52 -5.14 26.03
CA LEU A 139 -9.85 -6.32 26.59
C LEU A 139 -8.34 -6.33 26.29
N ALA A 140 -7.56 -6.65 27.30
CA ALA A 140 -6.11 -6.90 27.22
C ALA A 140 -5.81 -8.39 27.39
N ASN A 141 -4.58 -8.82 27.13
CA ASN A 141 -4.09 -10.20 27.34
C ASN A 141 -4.86 -11.29 26.55
N VAL A 142 -5.50 -10.90 25.45
CA VAL A 142 -6.15 -11.81 24.50
C VAL A 142 -5.39 -11.82 23.18
N ARG A 143 -5.63 -12.82 22.33
CA ARG A 143 -5.07 -12.83 20.98
C ARG A 143 -5.68 -11.69 20.17
N LEU A 144 -4.86 -10.70 19.86
CA LEU A 144 -5.21 -9.55 19.04
C LEU A 144 -4.70 -9.73 17.61
N ALA A 145 -5.42 -9.18 16.64
CA ALA A 145 -4.98 -9.12 15.25
C ALA A 145 -5.48 -7.84 14.57
N ALA A 146 -4.82 -7.48 13.48
CA ALA A 146 -5.19 -6.34 12.65
C ALA A 146 -6.27 -6.73 11.63
N TYR A 147 -7.35 -5.97 11.62
CA TYR A 147 -8.51 -6.15 10.74
C TYR A 147 -8.82 -4.85 9.99
N TYR A 148 -9.51 -4.97 8.86
CA TYR A 148 -10.10 -3.82 8.17
C TYR A 148 -11.49 -3.51 8.73
N VAL A 149 -11.77 -2.26 9.08
CA VAL A 149 -13.10 -1.84 9.54
C VAL A 149 -14.11 -2.00 8.40
N LEU A 150 -13.82 -1.46 7.22
CA LEU A 150 -14.53 -1.76 5.98
C LEU A 150 -13.58 -2.55 5.06
N PRO A 151 -13.94 -3.77 4.63
CA PRO A 151 -13.10 -4.52 3.71
C PRO A 151 -12.82 -3.76 2.41
N PRO A 152 -11.60 -3.87 1.84
CA PRO A 152 -11.24 -3.16 0.62
C PRO A 152 -12.12 -3.45 -0.59
N HIS A 153 -12.54 -4.71 -0.76
CA HIS A 153 -13.45 -5.12 -1.83
C HIS A 153 -14.88 -4.55 -1.67
N ARG A 154 -15.18 -3.91 -0.54
CA ARG A 154 -16.45 -3.20 -0.25
C ARG A 154 -16.27 -1.68 -0.20
N GLY A 155 -15.20 -1.15 -0.80
CA GLY A 155 -14.93 0.28 -0.84
C GLY A 155 -14.15 0.84 0.35
N GLY A 156 -13.66 -0.02 1.25
CA GLY A 156 -12.80 0.42 2.34
C GLY A 156 -11.41 0.87 1.84
N ASP A 157 -10.96 2.05 2.29
CA ASP A 157 -9.63 2.54 1.95
C ASP A 157 -8.54 1.67 2.57
N MET A 158 -7.81 0.93 1.75
CA MET A 158 -6.71 0.09 2.24
C MET A 158 -5.65 0.91 2.95
N TRP A 159 -5.35 2.10 2.46
CA TRP A 159 -4.26 2.96 2.90
C TRP A 159 -4.60 3.79 4.15
N ALA A 160 -5.88 3.91 4.51
CA ALA A 160 -6.32 4.74 5.63
C ALA A 160 -6.13 3.99 6.95
N LEU A 161 -5.43 4.62 7.90
CA LEU A 161 -5.24 4.07 9.25
C LEU A 161 -6.58 3.91 10.00
N ASP A 162 -7.55 4.77 9.72
CA ASP A 162 -8.91 4.72 10.31
C ASP A 162 -9.74 3.55 9.80
N ASN A 163 -9.42 3.01 8.61
CA ASN A 163 -10.08 1.84 8.07
C ASN A 163 -9.45 0.53 8.57
N ARG A 164 -8.58 0.58 9.58
CA ARG A 164 -7.92 -0.58 10.19
C ARG A 164 -8.10 -0.52 11.70
N ALA A 165 -8.18 -1.67 12.36
CA ALA A 165 -8.27 -1.75 13.81
C ALA A 165 -7.60 -3.02 14.36
N ILE A 166 -7.09 -2.96 15.59
CA ILE A 166 -6.69 -4.14 16.36
C ILE A 166 -7.89 -4.62 17.18
N TRP A 167 -8.34 -5.84 16.90
CA TRP A 167 -9.45 -6.46 17.63
C TRP A 167 -9.10 -7.84 18.15
N CYS A 168 -9.82 -8.29 19.18
CA CYS A 168 -9.90 -9.70 19.53
C CYS A 168 -10.74 -10.46 18.48
N SER A 169 -10.58 -11.78 18.44
CA SER A 169 -11.28 -12.65 17.48
C SER A 169 -12.81 -12.54 17.57
N GLU A 170 -13.36 -12.35 18.77
CA GLU A 170 -14.80 -12.24 18.98
C GLU A 170 -15.38 -10.96 18.39
N CYS A 171 -14.83 -9.79 18.75
CA CYS A 171 -15.23 -8.50 18.20
C CYS A 171 -15.08 -8.43 16.68
N ALA A 172 -14.05 -9.05 16.12
CA ALA A 172 -13.85 -9.13 14.67
C ALA A 172 -14.93 -9.98 13.99
N ARG A 173 -15.27 -11.15 14.58
CA ARG A 173 -16.31 -12.03 14.07
C ARG A 173 -17.69 -11.36 14.09
N GLU A 174 -18.03 -10.70 15.20
CA GLU A 174 -19.28 -9.94 15.32
C GLU A 174 -19.37 -8.87 14.24
N HIS A 175 -18.31 -8.05 14.10
CA HIS A 175 -18.25 -6.98 13.11
C HIS A 175 -18.50 -7.47 11.69
N TYR A 176 -17.80 -8.52 11.26
CA TYR A 176 -17.98 -9.04 9.89
C TYR A 176 -19.30 -9.77 9.70
N THR A 177 -19.90 -10.31 10.77
CA THR A 177 -21.24 -10.92 10.71
C THR A 177 -22.31 -9.84 10.54
N GLU A 178 -22.23 -8.76 11.31
CA GLU A 178 -23.11 -7.58 11.21
C GLU A 178 -22.99 -6.95 9.82
N ALA A 179 -21.77 -6.72 9.34
CA ALA A 179 -21.51 -6.17 8.02
C ALA A 179 -22.00 -7.08 6.87
N ARG A 180 -22.06 -8.40 7.08
CA ARG A 180 -22.64 -9.33 6.10
C ARG A 180 -24.16 -9.28 6.09
N ARG A 181 -24.80 -9.18 7.26
CA ARG A 181 -26.27 -9.03 7.38
C ARG A 181 -26.74 -7.73 6.74
N ALA A 182 -26.05 -6.63 7.01
CA ALA A 182 -26.38 -5.31 6.47
C ALA A 182 -26.23 -5.21 4.94
N ALA A 183 -25.33 -5.98 4.34
CA ALA A 183 -25.10 -5.96 2.89
C ALA A 183 -26.21 -6.66 2.08
N GLY A 184 -27.11 -7.42 2.72
CA GLY A 184 -28.10 -8.25 2.05
C GLY A 184 -27.49 -9.45 1.30
N PRO A 185 -28.33 -10.33 0.71
CA PRO A 185 -27.84 -11.37 -0.18
C PRO A 185 -27.17 -10.75 -1.43
N PRO A 186 -26.16 -11.41 -2.01
CA PRO A 186 -25.59 -10.97 -3.28
C PRO A 186 -26.73 -10.87 -4.31
N ARG A 187 -26.83 -9.72 -4.99
CA ARG A 187 -27.73 -9.59 -6.14
C ARG A 187 -27.23 -10.55 -7.22
N SER A 188 -28.01 -11.61 -7.46
CA SER A 188 -27.80 -12.62 -8.50
C SER A 188 -27.92 -12.03 -9.89
#